data_AF-X1GGF5-F1
#
_entry.id   AF-X1GGF5-F1
#
_cell.length_a   1.000
_cell.length_b   1.000
_cell.length_c   1.000
_cell.angle_alpha   90.00
_cell.angle_beta   90.00
_cell.angle_gamma   90.00
#
_symmetry.space_group_name_H-M   'P 1'
#
loop_
_entity.id
_entity.type
_entity.pdbx_description
1 polymer ?
#
loop_
_entity_poly.entity_id
_entity_poly.type
_entity_poly.pdbx_seq_one_letter_code
_entity_poly.pdbx_strand_id
1 'polypeptide(L)'
;SILRMNSITDFLEKYHLDSFDEALKLRGNDKITFFNDLISLLSSVCRIFDKLTTVFSLRGGQVLMSLAKLQDYEDIISKTDIMNCLNIDRREKLIHAFDVLLEQNYIKIKKKTSKFHMVKLNEQDNPDFTLFREIVQRFWTSPQEEKDKAKSWNEI
;
A
#
# COMPACT_ATOMS: atom_id res chain seq x y z
N SER A 1 10.84 28.97 -5.27
CA SER A 1 9.81 28.06 -5.79
C SER A 1 10.13 26.67 -5.27
N ILE A 2 9.17 25.97 -4.67
CA ILE A 2 9.36 24.56 -4.30
C ILE A 2 9.30 23.79 -5.62
N LEU A 3 10.46 23.41 -6.16
CA LEU A 3 10.53 22.49 -7.29
C LEU A 3 9.80 21.21 -6.88
N ARG A 4 8.67 20.90 -7.53
CA ARG A 4 8.07 19.57 -7.40
C ARG A 4 9.05 18.58 -8.01
N MET A 5 9.49 17.61 -7.21
CA MET A 5 10.24 16.45 -7.70
C MET A 5 9.33 15.68 -8.67
N ASN A 6 9.64 15.65 -9.96
CA ASN A 6 8.74 15.10 -10.98
C ASN A 6 9.19 13.73 -11.49
N SER A 7 10.40 13.28 -11.16
CA SER A 7 10.90 11.97 -11.58
C SER A 7 11.92 11.38 -10.58
N ILE A 8 12.18 10.07 -10.70
CA ILE A 8 13.28 9.41 -9.99
C ILE A 8 14.62 9.99 -10.48
N THR A 9 14.75 10.30 -11.77
CA THR A 9 15.96 10.90 -12.33
C THR A 9 16.28 12.24 -11.65
N ASP A 10 15.29 13.11 -11.48
CA ASP A 10 15.47 14.39 -10.79
C ASP A 10 15.95 14.19 -9.35
N PHE A 11 15.45 13.15 -8.68
CA PHE A 11 15.84 12.80 -7.30
C PHE A 11 17.28 12.28 -7.24
N LEU A 12 17.67 11.40 -8.17
CA LEU A 12 19.03 10.89 -8.26
C LEU A 12 20.02 12.01 -8.55
N GLU A 13 19.73 12.86 -9.55
CA GLU A 13 20.58 13.98 -9.95
C GLU A 13 20.72 15.02 -8.83
N LYS A 14 19.61 15.41 -8.20
CA LYS A 14 19.61 16.42 -7.12
C LYS A 14 20.49 16.01 -5.94
N TYR A 15 20.57 14.71 -5.66
CA TYR A 15 21.31 14.17 -4.53
C TYR A 15 22.59 13.43 -4.95
N HIS A 16 22.96 13.49 -6.23
CA HIS A 16 24.13 12.81 -6.81
C HIS A 16 24.23 11.33 -6.41
N LEU A 17 23.10 10.63 -6.36
CA LEU A 17 23.03 9.24 -5.87
C LEU A 17 23.57 8.20 -6.86
N ASP A 18 23.78 8.62 -8.10
CA ASP A 18 24.39 7.88 -9.21
C ASP A 18 25.91 8.11 -9.32
N SER A 19 26.41 9.16 -8.69
CA SER A 19 27.84 9.46 -8.56
C SER A 19 28.44 8.63 -7.42
N PHE A 20 29.08 7.51 -7.76
CA PHE A 20 29.85 6.70 -6.81
C PHE A 20 31.16 7.36 -6.35
N ASP A 21 31.47 8.54 -6.90
CA ASP A 21 32.69 9.29 -6.62
C ASP A 21 32.62 10.05 -5.28
N GLU A 22 31.41 10.32 -4.77
CA GLU A 22 31.20 11.06 -3.52
C GLU A 22 30.22 10.35 -2.58
N ALA A 23 30.57 10.26 -1.29
CA ALA A 23 29.63 9.80 -0.28
C ALA A 23 28.57 10.87 -0.02
N LEU A 24 27.28 10.49 -0.08
CA LEU A 24 26.15 11.37 0.24
C LEU A 24 26.31 11.99 1.64
N LYS A 25 26.51 13.30 1.71
CA LYS A 25 26.65 14.06 2.96
C LYS A 25 25.53 15.09 3.12
N LEU A 26 24.39 14.65 3.66
CA LEU A 26 23.28 15.53 3.99
C LEU A 26 23.53 16.25 5.33
N ARG A 27 23.39 17.58 5.37
CA ARG A 27 23.53 18.40 6.60
C ARG A 27 22.30 19.25 6.85
N GLY A 28 21.92 19.40 8.13
CA GLY A 28 20.85 20.31 8.55
C GLY A 28 19.56 20.15 7.74
N ASN A 29 19.13 21.25 7.10
CA ASN A 29 17.91 21.32 6.30
C ASN A 29 17.91 20.36 5.09
N ASP A 30 19.08 20.03 4.53
CA ASP A 30 19.17 19.15 3.36
C ASP A 30 18.68 17.73 3.68
N LYS A 31 18.86 17.27 4.92
CA LYS A 31 18.28 15.99 5.39
C LYS A 31 16.76 16.03 5.35
N ILE A 32 16.16 17.11 5.84
CA ILE A 32 14.71 17.28 5.90
C ILE A 32 14.16 17.30 4.47
N THR A 33 14.78 18.07 3.58
CA THR A 33 14.39 18.14 2.17
C THR A 33 14.50 16.78 1.48
N PHE A 34 15.60 16.05 1.69
CA PHE A 34 15.77 14.69 1.17
C PHE A 34 14.64 13.75 1.58
N PHE A 35 14.31 13.72 2.87
CA PHE A 35 13.24 12.86 3.36
C PHE A 35 11.87 13.27 2.82
N ASN A 36 11.59 14.58 2.76
CA ASN A 36 10.33 15.08 2.20
C ASN A 36 10.17 14.69 0.73
N ASP A 37 11.25 14.78 -0.04
CA ASP A 37 11.25 14.42 -1.45
C ASP A 37 11.07 12.91 -1.65
N LEU A 38 11.77 12.09 -0.86
CA LEU A 38 11.59 10.64 -0.85
C LEU A 38 10.15 10.26 -0.48
N ILE A 39 9.60 10.88 0.56
CA ILE A 39 8.21 10.68 0.98
C ILE A 39 7.23 11.06 -0.14
N SER A 40 7.48 12.16 -0.84
CA SER A 40 6.66 12.61 -1.96
C SER A 40 6.64 11.58 -3.10
N LEU A 41 7.80 10.98 -3.42
CA LEU A 41 7.92 9.91 -4.40
C LEU A 41 7.14 8.66 -3.98
N LEU A 42 7.36 8.17 -2.76
CA LEU A 42 6.67 6.98 -2.23
C LEU A 42 5.15 7.16 -2.21
N SER A 43 4.67 8.32 -1.76
CA SER A 43 3.25 8.66 -1.78
C SER A 43 2.67 8.67 -3.19
N SER A 44 3.43 9.19 -4.17
CA SER A 44 3.01 9.22 -5.57
C SER A 44 2.91 7.82 -6.18
N VAL A 45 3.91 6.96 -5.92
CA VAL A 45 3.88 5.55 -6.33
C VAL A 45 2.68 4.83 -5.72
N CYS A 46 2.45 4.99 -4.40
CA CYS A 46 1.32 4.38 -3.71
C CYS A 46 -0.03 4.80 -4.33
N ARG A 47 -0.20 6.08 -4.66
CA ARG A 47 -1.40 6.59 -5.32
C ARG A 47 -1.59 6.07 -6.75
N ILE A 48 -0.51 5.94 -7.51
CA ILE A 48 -0.58 5.36 -8.87
C ILE A 48 -1.00 3.90 -8.77
N PHE A 49 -0.38 3.15 -7.85
CA PHE A 49 -0.73 1.76 -7.61
C PHE A 49 -2.20 1.60 -7.21
N ASP A 50 -2.68 2.38 -6.23
CA ASP A 50 -4.09 2.42 -5.84
C ASP A 50 -5.01 2.59 -7.06
N LYS A 51 -4.79 3.63 -7.87
CA LYS A 51 -5.57 3.88 -9.09
C LYS A 51 -5.54 2.71 -10.06
N LEU A 52 -4.37 2.11 -10.33
CA LEU A 52 -4.24 0.98 -11.23
C LEU A 52 -5.03 -0.24 -10.72
N THR A 53 -4.96 -0.50 -9.43
CA THR A 53 -5.59 -1.68 -8.82
C THR A 53 -7.11 -1.57 -8.72
N THR A 54 -7.68 -0.36 -8.86
CA THR A 54 -9.14 -0.18 -9.01
C THR A 54 -9.70 -0.79 -10.30
N VAL A 55 -8.87 -0.99 -11.33
CA VAL A 55 -9.28 -1.65 -12.58
C VAL A 55 -9.64 -3.10 -12.28
N PHE A 56 -10.77 -3.57 -12.82
CA PHE A 56 -11.35 -4.88 -12.46
C PHE A 56 -10.36 -6.05 -12.57
N SER A 57 -9.55 -6.09 -13.62
CA SER A 57 -8.54 -7.12 -13.86
C SER A 57 -7.35 -7.09 -12.88
N LEU A 58 -7.17 -5.98 -12.15
CA LEU A 58 -6.04 -5.73 -11.24
C LEU A 58 -6.44 -5.68 -9.77
N ARG A 59 -7.65 -6.12 -9.43
CA ARG A 59 -8.18 -6.12 -8.05
C ARG A 59 -7.39 -6.97 -7.05
N GLY A 60 -6.52 -7.85 -7.52
CA GLY A 60 -5.51 -8.49 -6.66
C GLY A 60 -4.70 -7.46 -5.88
N GLY A 61 -4.33 -6.33 -6.50
CA GLY A 61 -3.60 -5.29 -5.79
C GLY A 61 -4.42 -4.62 -4.68
N GLN A 62 -5.73 -4.44 -4.85
CA GLN A 62 -6.59 -3.92 -3.77
C GLN A 62 -6.64 -4.88 -2.58
N VAL A 63 -6.67 -6.19 -2.83
CA VAL A 63 -6.59 -7.20 -1.76
C VAL A 63 -5.26 -7.10 -1.01
N LEU A 64 -4.14 -6.94 -1.73
CA LEU A 64 -2.82 -6.76 -1.10
C LEU A 64 -2.75 -5.47 -0.28
N MET A 65 -3.26 -4.34 -0.79
CA MET A 65 -3.30 -3.07 -0.07
C MET A 65 -4.13 -3.17 1.21
N SER A 66 -5.32 -3.78 1.15
CA SER A 66 -6.14 -4.00 2.34
C SER A 66 -5.47 -4.89 3.37
N LEU A 67 -4.82 -5.98 2.93
CA LEU A 67 -4.07 -6.85 3.83
C LEU A 67 -2.95 -6.10 4.54
N ALA A 68 -2.14 -5.34 3.78
CA ALA A 68 -1.09 -4.49 4.33
C ALA A 68 -1.64 -3.47 5.35
N LYS A 69 -2.75 -2.81 5.01
CA LYS A 69 -3.38 -1.82 5.89
C LYS A 69 -3.87 -2.44 7.20
N LEU A 70 -4.51 -3.60 7.15
CA LEU A 70 -5.17 -4.23 8.31
C LEU A 70 -4.20 -4.98 9.24
N GLN A 71 -3.00 -5.34 8.77
CA GLN A 71 -2.08 -6.27 9.46
C GLN A 71 -1.65 -5.85 10.87
N ASP A 72 -1.62 -4.55 11.17
CA ASP A 72 -1.23 -4.07 12.50
C ASP A 72 -2.42 -3.81 13.43
N TYR A 73 -3.65 -3.84 12.90
CA TYR A 73 -4.88 -3.57 13.65
C TYR A 73 -5.62 -4.84 14.04
N GLU A 74 -5.41 -5.93 13.29
CA GLU A 74 -6.16 -7.18 13.43
C GLU A 74 -5.22 -8.38 13.58
N ASP A 75 -5.35 -9.12 14.69
CA ASP A 75 -4.63 -10.38 14.89
C ASP A 75 -4.98 -11.44 13.82
N ILE A 76 -6.20 -11.32 13.29
CA ILE A 76 -6.80 -12.24 12.35
C ILE A 76 -7.60 -11.48 11.28
N ILE A 77 -7.05 -11.38 10.07
CA ILE A 77 -7.75 -10.77 8.93
C ILE A 77 -8.56 -11.83 8.17
N SER A 78 -9.86 -11.59 8.01
CA SER A 78 -10.77 -12.39 7.18
C SER A 78 -11.02 -11.76 5.80
N LYS A 79 -11.62 -12.52 4.89
CA LYS A 79 -12.07 -11.98 3.59
C LYS A 79 -13.12 -10.87 3.77
N THR A 80 -13.91 -10.91 4.84
CA THR A 80 -14.91 -9.88 5.15
C THR A 80 -14.23 -8.57 5.56
N ASP A 81 -13.17 -8.63 6.34
CA ASP A 81 -12.45 -7.43 6.80
C ASP A 81 -11.80 -6.70 5.62
N ILE A 82 -11.26 -7.47 4.66
CA ILE A 82 -10.74 -6.94 3.40
C ILE A 82 -11.86 -6.25 2.58
N MET A 83 -13.02 -6.90 2.47
CA MET A 83 -14.18 -6.30 1.78
C MET A 83 -14.65 -5.02 2.46
N ASN A 84 -14.71 -5.00 3.78
CA ASN A 84 -15.07 -3.84 4.58
C ASN A 84 -14.06 -2.71 4.36
N CYS A 85 -12.76 -2.99 4.44
CA CYS A 85 -11.70 -2.03 4.15
C CYS A 85 -11.84 -1.39 2.76
N LEU A 86 -12.21 -2.19 1.76
CA LEU A 86 -12.45 -1.71 0.39
C LEU A 86 -13.84 -1.11 0.16
N ASN A 87 -14.73 -1.12 1.17
CA ASN A 87 -16.13 -0.73 1.04
C ASN A 87 -16.84 -1.44 -0.15
N ILE A 88 -16.68 -2.77 -0.21
CA ILE A 88 -17.25 -3.65 -1.24
C ILE A 88 -18.28 -4.61 -0.64
N ASP A 89 -19.53 -4.54 -1.13
CA ASP A 89 -20.64 -5.35 -0.58
C ASP A 89 -20.77 -6.76 -1.17
N ARG A 90 -20.09 -7.05 -2.30
CA ARG A 90 -20.24 -8.31 -3.05
C ARG A 90 -18.94 -9.07 -3.12
N ARG A 91 -18.90 -10.28 -2.55
CA ARG A 91 -17.68 -11.10 -2.47
C ARG A 91 -17.17 -11.57 -3.83
N GLU A 92 -18.07 -11.75 -4.80
CA GLU A 92 -17.75 -12.18 -6.17
C GLU A 92 -16.79 -11.21 -6.85
N LYS A 93 -16.81 -9.94 -6.45
CA LYS A 93 -15.91 -8.89 -6.96
C LYS A 93 -14.43 -9.15 -6.67
N LEU A 94 -14.11 -10.00 -5.71
CA LEU A 94 -12.74 -10.30 -5.27
C LEU A 94 -12.41 -11.81 -5.30
N ILE A 95 -13.36 -12.69 -5.66
CA ILE A 95 -13.14 -14.14 -5.63
C ILE A 95 -11.92 -14.54 -6.46
N HIS A 96 -11.88 -14.11 -7.72
CA HIS A 96 -10.76 -14.42 -8.62
C HIS A 96 -9.45 -13.78 -8.16
N ALA A 97 -9.51 -12.61 -7.52
CA ALA A 97 -8.33 -11.95 -6.96
C ALA A 97 -7.71 -12.80 -5.84
N PHE A 98 -8.51 -13.34 -4.93
CA PHE A 98 -8.00 -14.23 -3.88
C PHE A 98 -7.40 -15.52 -4.45
N ASP A 99 -8.04 -16.12 -5.45
CA ASP A 99 -7.58 -17.38 -6.03
C ASP A 99 -6.23 -17.18 -6.73
N VAL A 100 -6.11 -16.15 -7.58
CA VAL A 100 -4.85 -15.81 -8.26
C VAL A 100 -3.73 -15.49 -7.27
N LEU A 101 -3.99 -14.65 -6.25
CA LEU A 101 -2.96 -14.30 -5.27
C LEU A 101 -2.49 -15.50 -4.44
N LEU A 102 -3.38 -16.46 -4.18
CA LEU A 102 -3.03 -17.70 -3.49
C LEU A 102 -2.19 -18.61 -4.40
N GLU A 103 -2.61 -18.78 -5.65
CA GLU A 103 -1.88 -19.58 -6.66
C GLU A 103 -0.48 -19.02 -6.92
N GLN A 104 -0.33 -17.70 -6.96
CA GLN A 104 0.94 -17.00 -7.14
C GLN A 104 1.75 -16.84 -5.84
N ASN A 105 1.30 -17.45 -4.73
CA ASN A 105 1.99 -17.44 -3.44
C ASN A 105 2.21 -16.05 -2.81
N TYR A 106 1.41 -15.05 -3.18
CA TYR A 106 1.46 -13.71 -2.57
C TYR A 106 0.70 -13.64 -1.24
N ILE A 107 -0.31 -14.50 -1.06
CA ILE A 107 -1.05 -14.60 0.19
C ILE A 107 -1.06 -16.03 0.72
N LYS A 108 -1.12 -16.16 2.04
CA LYS A 108 -1.36 -17.43 2.73
C LYS A 108 -2.76 -17.42 3.30
N ILE A 109 -3.55 -18.44 2.97
CA ILE A 109 -4.89 -18.64 3.53
C ILE A 109 -4.85 -19.82 4.51
N LYS A 110 -4.99 -19.53 5.81
CA LYS A 110 -5.18 -20.56 6.84
C LYS A 110 -6.67 -20.75 7.13
N LYS A 111 -7.19 -21.94 6.84
CA LYS A 111 -8.57 -22.31 7.17
C LYS A 111 -8.69 -22.55 8.68
N LYS A 112 -9.49 -21.74 9.38
CA LYS A 112 -9.88 -22.02 10.78
C LYS A 112 -11.20 -22.77 10.85
N THR A 113 -12.16 -22.44 9.97
CA THR A 113 -13.41 -23.20 9.78
C THR A 113 -13.81 -23.19 8.30
N SER A 114 -14.85 -23.92 7.91
CA SER A 114 -15.38 -23.89 6.54
C SER A 114 -15.83 -22.50 6.10
N LYS A 115 -16.23 -21.64 7.05
CA LYS A 115 -16.70 -20.26 6.80
C LYS A 115 -15.64 -19.20 7.08
N PHE A 116 -14.66 -19.48 7.94
CA PHE A 116 -13.68 -18.49 8.40
C PHE A 116 -12.26 -18.82 7.92
N HIS A 117 -11.73 -17.94 7.08
CA HIS A 117 -10.42 -18.05 6.45
C HIS A 117 -9.56 -16.88 6.91
N MET A 118 -8.42 -17.17 7.52
CA MET A 118 -7.42 -16.15 7.83
C MET A 118 -6.56 -15.91 6.60
N VAL A 119 -6.47 -14.67 6.15
CA VAL A 119 -5.67 -14.27 4.99
C VAL A 119 -4.52 -13.40 5.48
N LYS A 120 -3.29 -13.70 5.05
CA LYS A 120 -2.10 -12.93 5.39
C LYS A 120 -1.21 -12.74 4.17
N LEU A 121 -0.47 -11.62 4.10
CA LEU A 121 0.62 -11.46 3.14
C LEU A 121 1.67 -12.55 3.37
N ASN A 122 2.26 -13.05 2.29
CA ASN A 122 3.34 -14.01 2.37
C ASN A 122 4.71 -13.33 2.39
N GLU A 123 5.00 -12.59 3.46
CA GLU A 123 6.26 -11.84 3.61
C GLU A 123 7.51 -12.72 3.61
N GLN A 124 7.38 -13.98 4.04
CA GLN A 124 8.50 -14.93 4.07
C GLN A 124 9.05 -15.20 2.66
N ASP A 125 8.17 -15.35 1.68
CA ASP A 125 8.56 -15.65 0.30
C ASP A 125 8.60 -14.38 -0.57
N ASN A 126 8.12 -13.25 -0.05
CA ASN A 126 8.04 -11.96 -0.72
C ASN A 126 8.49 -10.84 0.24
N PRO A 127 9.81 -10.66 0.46
CA PRO A 127 10.35 -9.74 1.46
C PRO A 127 9.98 -8.26 1.18
N ASP A 128 9.72 -7.90 -0.08
CA ASP A 128 9.26 -6.56 -0.47
C ASP A 128 7.91 -6.20 0.17
N PHE A 129 7.14 -7.18 0.66
CA PHE A 129 5.89 -6.92 1.37
C PHE A 129 6.07 -6.19 2.70
N THR A 130 7.24 -6.26 3.33
CA THR A 130 7.53 -5.44 4.51
C THR A 130 7.51 -3.95 4.15
N LEU A 131 8.26 -3.55 3.11
CA LEU A 131 8.29 -2.16 2.66
C LEU A 131 6.95 -1.73 2.06
N PHE A 132 6.31 -2.59 1.27
CA PHE A 132 4.97 -2.33 0.72
C PHE A 132 3.97 -2.03 1.84
N ARG A 133 3.98 -2.81 2.93
CA ARG A 133 3.12 -2.58 4.08
C ARG A 133 3.35 -1.21 4.71
N GLU A 134 4.59 -0.85 4.97
CA GLU A 134 4.94 0.46 5.54
C GLU A 134 4.47 1.63 4.64
N ILE A 135 4.65 1.50 3.33
CA ILE A 135 4.17 2.48 2.34
C ILE A 135 2.65 2.59 2.38
N VAL A 136 1.94 1.46 2.30
CA VAL A 136 0.47 1.43 2.27
C VAL A 136 -0.11 2.01 3.56
N GLN A 137 0.36 1.58 4.72
CA GLN A 137 -0.12 2.07 6.00
C GLN A 137 0.07 3.58 6.16
N ARG A 138 1.20 4.10 5.66
CA ARG A 138 1.56 5.52 5.76
C ARG A 138 0.84 6.41 4.76
N PHE A 139 0.66 5.95 3.51
CA PHE A 139 0.25 6.82 2.40
C PHE A 139 -1.11 6.51 1.81
N TRP A 140 -1.68 5.34 2.07
CA TRP A 140 -2.98 4.95 1.55
C TRP A 140 -4.08 5.16 2.59
N THR A 141 -5.14 5.85 2.17
CA THR A 141 -6.41 5.90 2.88
C THR A 141 -7.34 4.91 2.19
N SER A 142 -7.85 3.95 2.94
CA SER A 142 -8.75 2.94 2.42
C SER A 142 -10.11 3.55 2.05
N PRO A 143 -10.85 2.97 1.09
CA PRO A 143 -12.18 3.47 0.72
C PRO A 143 -13.17 3.58 1.90
N GLN A 144 -13.05 2.70 2.89
CA GLN A 144 -13.86 2.77 4.10
C GLN A 144 -13.50 3.96 4.98
N GLU A 145 -12.21 4.23 5.18
CA GLU A 145 -11.75 5.43 5.91
C GLU A 145 -12.19 6.73 5.21
N GLU A 146 -12.17 6.77 3.87
CA GLU A 146 -12.66 7.93 3.12
C GLU A 146 -14.17 8.14 3.34
N LYS A 147 -14.95 7.06 3.29
CA LYS A 147 -16.40 7.10 3.55
C LYS A 147 -16.72 7.56 4.97
N ASP A 148 -15.96 7.10 5.97
CA ASP A 148 -16.20 7.46 7.37
C ASP A 148 -15.81 8.91 7.64
N LYS A 149 -14.72 9.40 7.04
CA LYS A 149 -14.39 10.83 7.06
C LYS A 149 -15.52 11.65 6.42
N ALA A 150 -16.02 11.28 5.25
CA ALA A 150 -17.08 12.04 4.59
C ALA A 150 -18.37 12.14 5.43
N LYS A 151 -18.70 11.11 6.22
CA LYS A 151 -19.84 11.15 7.15
C LYS A 151 -19.63 12.13 8.30
N SER A 152 -18.44 12.13 8.92
CA SER A 152 -18.17 13.03 10.06
C SER A 152 -18.24 14.51 9.69
N TRP A 153 -17.97 14.86 8.43
CA TRP A 153 -18.10 16.24 7.93
C TRP A 153 -19.55 16.69 7.72
N ASN A 154 -20.47 15.76 7.44
CA ASN A 154 -21.90 16.07 7.23
C ASN A 154 -22.69 16.17 8.54
N GLU A 155 -22.08 15.79 9.66
CA GLU A 155 -22.66 15.90 11.01
C GLU A 155 -22.28 17.21 11.73
N ILE A 156 -21.50 18.08 11.07
CA ILE A 156 -21.10 19.43 11.52
C ILE A 156 -21.90 20.47 10.74
#